data_AF-A0A7V0NXE1-F1
#
_entry.id   AF-A0A7V0NXE1-F1
#
_cell.length_a   1.000
_cell.length_b   1.000
_cell.length_c   1.000
_cell.angle_alpha   90.00
_cell.angle_beta   90.00
_cell.angle_gamma   90.00
#
_symmetry.space_group_name_H-M   'P 1'
#
loop_
_entity.id
_entity.type
_entity.pdbx_description
1 polymer ?
#
loop_
_entity_poly.entity_id
_entity_poly.type
_entity_poly.pdbx_seq_one_letter_code
_entity_poly.pdbx_strand_id
1 'polypeptide(L)'
;MYERFFHLKTKPFELVPNPAFIYLSKTHKKAITYLDYGVREKAGFILLTGEVGSGKTTLIRNLVKKMGNNVVLSKVFNTKVDFEQLISMINDDFGLNIKDKNKVRLLKDLYDFLIEQHSKGSHCILIIDEAQNLTPELLEEIRMLSNLETDDSKLLQIILVGQPELKKTLSMPELRQFRQRISVSCHLYPFKRHETGEYIYHRLEVAGNKEAIKFKGHAVDVIHHYSRGIPRLVNIICDFLMLSAFAEEKNEADEHMVFDIVKDLEIDVQHRGIKTFPDNQQENIVCPKCGFKQSAQLSSGQQRAVCLKCGIEFAKFNACCMPWSDGSANVKSPEFPVKDLEFYVQHREVKPVPDDQQENIVCPKCGFKQSAQLSSGQQRAVCLKCGIVFAKF
;
A
#
# COMPACT_ATOMS: atom_id res chain seq x y z
N MET A 1 -29.22 -4.47 13.89
CA MET A 1 -29.47 -3.46 14.93
C MET A 1 -29.70 -2.09 14.30
N TYR A 2 -28.68 -1.37 13.81
CA TYR A 2 -28.86 -0.05 13.18
C TYR A 2 -29.47 -0.10 11.76
N GLU A 3 -29.46 -1.26 11.10
CA GLU A 3 -29.91 -1.40 9.71
C GLU A 3 -31.36 -0.96 9.52
N ARG A 4 -32.25 -1.30 10.47
CA ARG A 4 -33.66 -0.90 10.41
C ARG A 4 -33.85 0.61 10.58
N PHE A 5 -33.09 1.21 11.49
CA PHE A 5 -33.12 2.65 11.76
C PHE A 5 -32.68 3.46 10.55
N PHE A 6 -31.62 3.02 9.87
CA PHE A 6 -31.08 3.68 8.68
C PHE A 6 -31.69 3.20 7.34
N HIS A 7 -32.72 2.36 7.39
CA HIS A 7 -33.37 1.77 6.21
C HIS A 7 -32.43 1.00 5.27
N LEU A 8 -31.49 0.25 5.84
CA LEU A 8 -30.52 -0.59 5.13
C LEU A 8 -31.00 -2.04 5.07
N LYS A 9 -30.70 -2.71 3.96
CA LYS A 9 -31.02 -4.14 3.74
C LYS A 9 -30.01 -5.06 4.40
N THR A 10 -28.78 -4.59 4.58
CA THR A 10 -27.66 -5.33 5.17
C THR A 10 -26.68 -4.34 5.79
N LYS A 11 -25.75 -4.83 6.61
CA LYS A 11 -24.70 -3.99 7.19
C LYS A 11 -23.73 -3.47 6.12
N PRO A 12 -23.54 -2.15 6.00
CA PRO A 12 -22.69 -1.53 4.98
C PRO A 12 -21.21 -1.66 5.30
N PHE A 13 -20.78 -1.87 6.55
CA PHE A 13 -19.36 -1.82 6.94
C PHE A 13 -18.82 -3.14 7.51
N GLU A 14 -19.45 -4.27 7.20
CA GLU A 14 -18.91 -5.58 7.55
C GLU A 14 -17.50 -5.81 7.00
N LEU A 15 -16.64 -6.39 7.85
CA LEU A 15 -15.26 -6.74 7.52
C LEU A 15 -15.15 -8.03 6.71
N VAL A 16 -16.21 -8.84 6.68
CA VAL A 16 -16.26 -10.06 5.88
C VAL A 16 -16.21 -9.67 4.40
N PRO A 17 -15.27 -10.21 3.60
CA PRO A 17 -15.16 -9.82 2.20
C PRO A 17 -16.39 -10.24 1.39
N ASN A 18 -17.23 -9.28 1.01
CA ASN A 18 -18.37 -9.47 0.11
C ASN A 18 -18.08 -8.83 -1.27
N PRO A 19 -18.06 -9.61 -2.36
CA PRO A 19 -17.81 -9.10 -3.71
C PRO A 19 -18.78 -8.02 -4.19
N ALA A 20 -20.00 -7.97 -3.66
CA ALA A 20 -20.99 -6.94 -4.03
C ALA A 20 -20.57 -5.54 -3.57
N PHE A 21 -19.75 -5.45 -2.51
CA PHE A 21 -19.29 -4.21 -1.91
C PHE A 21 -17.90 -3.76 -2.44
N ILE A 22 -17.46 -4.32 -3.57
CA ILE A 22 -16.18 -3.96 -4.18
C ILE A 22 -16.27 -2.57 -4.78
N TYR A 23 -15.61 -1.62 -4.14
CA TYR A 23 -15.34 -0.31 -4.73
C TYR A 23 -14.08 -0.36 -5.58
N LEU A 24 -14.22 -0.10 -6.88
CA LEU A 24 -13.11 -0.07 -7.82
C LEU A 24 -12.54 1.34 -7.95
N SER A 25 -11.69 1.74 -7.00
CA SER A 25 -10.92 2.99 -7.12
C SER A 25 -9.99 2.96 -8.35
N LYS A 26 -9.36 4.10 -8.67
CA LYS A 26 -8.46 4.17 -9.84
C LYS A 26 -7.31 3.17 -9.74
N THR A 27 -6.76 2.97 -8.55
CA THR A 27 -5.69 1.99 -8.30
C THR A 27 -6.18 0.55 -8.43
N HIS A 28 -7.38 0.25 -7.94
CA HIS A 28 -7.99 -1.07 -8.06
C HIS A 28 -8.32 -1.42 -9.51
N LYS A 29 -8.87 -0.49 -10.29
CA LYS A 29 -9.14 -0.70 -11.73
C LYS A 29 -7.86 -1.05 -12.47
N LYS A 30 -6.78 -0.27 -12.28
CA LYS A 30 -5.47 -0.56 -12.87
C LYS A 30 -4.93 -1.93 -12.45
N ALA A 31 -5.00 -2.25 -11.16
CA ALA A 31 -4.55 -3.55 -10.66
C ALA A 31 -5.32 -4.70 -11.31
N ILE A 32 -6.65 -4.63 -11.42
CA ILE A 32 -7.45 -5.66 -12.11
C ILE A 32 -7.02 -5.80 -13.57
N THR A 33 -6.87 -4.69 -14.29
CA THR A 33 -6.46 -4.73 -15.71
C THR A 33 -5.11 -5.40 -15.89
N TYR A 34 -4.13 -5.08 -15.04
CA TYR A 34 -2.80 -5.68 -15.13
C TYR A 34 -2.78 -7.13 -14.68
N LEU A 35 -3.55 -7.50 -13.65
CA LEU A 35 -3.71 -8.89 -13.24
C LEU A 35 -4.38 -9.73 -14.35
N ASP A 36 -5.45 -9.23 -14.96
CA ASP A 36 -6.14 -9.90 -16.07
C ASP A 36 -5.22 -10.06 -17.28
N TYR A 37 -4.48 -9.01 -17.64
CA TYR A 37 -3.44 -9.08 -18.67
C TYR A 37 -2.39 -10.15 -18.35
N GLY A 38 -1.80 -10.10 -17.15
CA GLY A 38 -0.78 -11.06 -16.74
C GLY A 38 -1.26 -12.50 -16.81
N VAL A 39 -2.50 -12.75 -16.39
CA VAL A 39 -3.13 -14.08 -16.46
C VAL A 39 -3.30 -14.56 -17.89
N ARG A 40 -3.86 -13.71 -18.76
CA ARG A 40 -4.14 -14.07 -20.17
C ARG A 40 -2.87 -14.31 -20.97
N GLU A 41 -1.86 -13.47 -20.76
CA GLU A 41 -0.55 -13.60 -21.41
C GLU A 41 0.34 -14.68 -20.77
N LYS A 42 -0.19 -15.44 -19.80
CA LYS A 42 0.54 -16.50 -19.08
C LYS A 42 1.89 -16.01 -18.53
N ALA A 43 1.92 -14.76 -18.03
CA ALA A 43 3.07 -14.17 -17.39
C ALA A 43 3.58 -15.10 -16.26
N GLY A 44 4.86 -15.44 -16.25
CA GLY A 44 5.40 -16.41 -15.28
C GLY A 44 5.13 -16.01 -13.83
N PHE A 45 5.53 -14.78 -13.45
CA PHE A 45 5.24 -14.23 -12.13
C PHE A 45 4.43 -12.93 -12.19
N ILE A 46 3.45 -12.85 -11.30
CA ILE A 46 2.63 -11.67 -11.06
C ILE A 46 2.76 -11.31 -9.57
N LEU A 47 3.07 -10.04 -9.29
CA LEU A 47 3.19 -9.53 -7.92
C LEU A 47 2.05 -8.57 -7.60
N LEU A 48 1.28 -8.85 -6.54
CA LEU A 48 0.28 -7.95 -5.98
C LEU A 48 0.65 -7.59 -4.53
N THR A 49 0.90 -6.32 -4.29
CA THR A 49 1.25 -5.82 -2.95
C THR A 49 0.33 -4.73 -2.46
N GLY A 50 0.27 -4.52 -1.17
CA GLY A 50 -0.48 -3.42 -0.55
C GLY A 50 -0.61 -3.62 0.95
N GLU A 51 -0.98 -2.55 1.66
CA GLU A 51 -1.14 -2.57 3.11
C GLU A 51 -2.17 -3.62 3.57
N VAL A 52 -2.10 -3.99 4.85
CA VAL A 52 -3.12 -4.86 5.47
C VAL A 52 -4.49 -4.20 5.33
N GLY A 53 -5.49 -4.97 4.87
CA GLY A 53 -6.84 -4.43 4.67
C GLY A 53 -7.02 -3.55 3.43
N SER A 54 -6.05 -3.51 2.51
CA SER A 54 -6.15 -2.78 1.22
C SER A 54 -7.04 -3.45 0.15
N GLY A 55 -7.60 -4.64 0.43
CA GLY A 55 -8.49 -5.34 -0.51
C GLY A 55 -7.81 -6.33 -1.45
N LYS A 56 -6.53 -6.69 -1.22
CA LYS A 56 -5.78 -7.70 -2.00
C LYS A 56 -6.56 -9.00 -2.23
N THR A 57 -6.98 -9.66 -1.15
CA THR A 57 -7.73 -10.93 -1.21
C THR A 57 -9.06 -10.77 -1.96
N THR A 58 -9.74 -9.63 -1.80
CA THR A 58 -10.99 -9.33 -2.50
C THR A 58 -10.76 -9.20 -4.01
N LEU A 59 -9.68 -8.55 -4.43
CA LEU A 59 -9.29 -8.45 -5.83
C LEU A 59 -8.93 -9.79 -6.44
N ILE A 60 -8.18 -10.62 -5.73
CA ILE A 60 -7.84 -11.98 -6.17
C ILE A 60 -9.10 -12.84 -6.32
N ARG A 61 -10.04 -12.77 -5.37
CA ARG A 61 -11.33 -13.47 -5.48
C ARG A 61 -12.12 -13.00 -6.71
N ASN A 62 -12.11 -11.70 -7.00
CA ASN A 62 -12.77 -11.17 -8.21
C ASN A 62 -12.09 -11.65 -9.49
N LEU A 63 -10.75 -11.67 -9.52
CA LEU A 63 -9.98 -12.21 -10.63
C LEU A 63 -10.32 -13.68 -10.89
N VAL A 64 -10.30 -14.51 -9.84
CA VAL A 64 -10.62 -15.94 -9.90
C VAL A 64 -12.06 -16.18 -10.38
N LYS A 65 -13.03 -15.36 -9.98
CA LYS A 65 -14.41 -15.46 -10.47
C LYS A 65 -14.56 -15.15 -11.97
N LYS A 66 -13.64 -14.35 -12.53
CA LYS A 66 -13.63 -13.99 -13.95
C LYS A 66 -12.83 -14.97 -14.80
N MET A 67 -11.98 -15.78 -14.17
CA MET A 67 -11.30 -16.89 -14.84
C MET A 67 -12.35 -17.91 -15.26
N GLY A 68 -12.31 -18.31 -16.54
CA GLY A 68 -13.22 -19.32 -17.09
C GLY A 68 -12.90 -20.73 -16.58
N ASN A 69 -13.63 -21.71 -17.09
CA ASN A 69 -13.55 -23.12 -16.65
C ASN A 69 -12.22 -23.81 -16.99
N ASN A 70 -11.34 -23.18 -17.79
CA ASN A 70 -10.06 -23.74 -18.22
C ASN A 70 -8.91 -23.36 -17.27
N VAL A 71 -9.20 -22.91 -16.05
CA VAL A 71 -8.18 -22.56 -15.05
C VAL A 71 -8.24 -23.54 -13.89
N VAL A 72 -7.10 -24.13 -13.56
CA VAL A 72 -6.90 -24.95 -12.38
C VAL A 72 -6.12 -24.13 -11.37
N LEU A 73 -6.65 -23.99 -10.16
CA LEU A 73 -6.16 -23.02 -9.20
C LEU A 73 -5.66 -23.71 -7.94
N SER A 74 -4.44 -23.38 -7.51
CA SER A 74 -3.94 -23.69 -6.18
C SER A 74 -3.76 -22.40 -5.35
N LYS A 75 -4.11 -22.43 -4.07
CA LYS A 75 -3.99 -21.31 -3.12
C LYS A 75 -3.27 -21.74 -1.85
N VAL A 76 -2.17 -21.06 -1.56
CA VAL A 76 -1.42 -21.22 -0.31
C VAL A 76 -1.57 -19.96 0.54
N PHE A 77 -2.04 -20.14 1.78
CA PHE A 77 -2.22 -19.04 2.76
C PHE A 77 -1.20 -19.08 3.90
N ASN A 78 -0.67 -20.27 4.24
CA ASN A 78 0.32 -20.42 5.29
C ASN A 78 1.73 -20.49 4.66
N THR A 79 2.50 -19.42 4.82
CA THR A 79 3.83 -19.28 4.22
C THR A 79 4.97 -19.45 5.23
N LYS A 80 4.67 -19.80 6.49
CA LYS A 80 5.68 -20.16 7.50
C LYS A 80 5.97 -21.66 7.46
N VAL A 81 6.55 -22.10 6.34
CA VAL A 81 6.77 -23.50 6.02
C VAL A 81 8.14 -23.68 5.37
N ASP A 82 8.67 -24.89 5.42
CA ASP A 82 9.77 -25.26 4.53
C ASP A 82 9.26 -25.56 3.11
N PHE A 83 10.17 -25.81 2.17
CA PHE A 83 9.78 -26.05 0.79
C PHE A 83 9.08 -27.38 0.56
N GLU A 84 9.41 -28.43 1.30
CA GLU A 84 8.73 -29.73 1.13
C GLU A 84 7.28 -29.64 1.59
N GLN A 85 7.04 -28.94 2.70
CA GLN A 85 5.71 -28.56 3.17
C GLN A 85 4.98 -27.67 2.16
N LEU A 86 5.66 -26.67 1.56
CA LEU A 86 5.06 -25.83 0.53
C LEU A 86 4.60 -26.64 -0.68
N ILE A 87 5.44 -27.53 -1.22
CA ILE A 87 5.05 -28.38 -2.35
C ILE A 87 3.93 -29.34 -1.95
N SER A 88 3.96 -29.87 -0.73
CA SER A 88 2.88 -30.72 -0.23
C SER A 88 1.54 -29.96 -0.20
N MET A 89 1.52 -28.72 0.29
CA MET A 89 0.31 -27.87 0.28
C MET A 89 -0.18 -27.59 -1.15
N ILE A 90 0.74 -27.31 -2.08
CA ILE A 90 0.40 -27.07 -3.48
C ILE A 90 -0.21 -28.33 -4.11
N ASN A 91 0.41 -29.48 -3.90
CA ASN A 91 -0.05 -30.76 -4.44
C ASN A 91 -1.41 -31.15 -3.86
N ASP A 92 -1.62 -31.01 -2.56
CA ASP A 92 -2.88 -31.30 -1.89
C ASP A 92 -4.02 -30.41 -2.43
N ASP A 93 -3.77 -29.11 -2.59
CA ASP A 93 -4.78 -28.18 -3.12
C ASP A 93 -5.08 -28.41 -4.61
N PHE A 94 -4.12 -28.93 -5.39
CA PHE A 94 -4.37 -29.45 -6.74
C PHE A 94 -5.07 -30.83 -6.77
N GLY A 95 -5.26 -31.47 -5.62
CA GLY A 95 -5.92 -32.77 -5.48
C GLY A 95 -5.01 -33.99 -5.68
N LEU A 96 -3.68 -33.80 -5.61
CA LEU A 96 -2.69 -34.87 -5.71
C LEU A 96 -2.45 -35.53 -4.34
N ASN A 97 -2.24 -36.84 -4.33
CA ASN A 97 -1.88 -37.55 -3.09
C ASN A 97 -0.50 -37.08 -2.59
N ILE A 98 -0.38 -36.77 -1.30
CA ILE A 98 0.87 -36.32 -0.67
C ILE A 98 1.47 -37.35 0.32
N LYS A 99 0.73 -38.43 0.65
CA LYS A 99 1.14 -39.38 1.70
C LYS A 99 2.39 -40.16 1.31
N ASP A 100 3.32 -40.27 2.26
CA ASP A 100 4.56 -41.06 2.16
C ASP A 100 5.46 -40.67 0.98
N LYS A 101 5.41 -39.39 0.57
CA LYS A 101 6.21 -38.86 -0.53
C LYS A 101 7.28 -37.93 0.00
N ASN A 102 8.48 -38.09 -0.54
CA ASN A 102 9.56 -37.12 -0.35
C ASN A 102 9.46 -35.97 -1.36
N LYS A 103 10.21 -34.88 -1.12
CA LYS A 103 10.37 -33.73 -2.02
C LYS A 103 10.50 -34.10 -3.51
N VAL A 104 11.34 -35.07 -3.86
CA VAL A 104 11.58 -35.46 -5.27
C VAL A 104 10.31 -36.03 -5.89
N ARG A 105 9.61 -36.92 -5.18
CA ARG A 105 8.36 -37.50 -5.66
C ARG A 105 7.25 -36.46 -5.77
N LEU A 106 7.14 -35.57 -4.79
CA LEU A 106 6.18 -34.47 -4.79
C LEU A 106 6.38 -33.54 -6.00
N LEU A 107 7.62 -33.16 -6.31
CA LEU A 107 7.94 -32.34 -7.49
C LEU A 107 7.61 -33.06 -8.79
N LYS A 108 7.91 -34.36 -8.88
CA LYS A 108 7.60 -35.15 -10.06
C LYS A 108 6.09 -35.22 -10.30
N ASP A 109 5.32 -35.54 -9.25
CA ASP A 109 3.86 -35.63 -9.38
C ASP A 109 3.24 -34.27 -9.75
N LEU A 110 3.77 -33.17 -9.21
CA LEU A 110 3.36 -31.83 -9.62
C LEU A 110 3.64 -31.60 -11.11
N TYR A 111 4.84 -31.93 -11.58
CA TYR A 111 5.24 -31.75 -12.98
C TYR A 111 4.35 -32.56 -13.93
N ASP A 112 4.15 -33.84 -13.64
CA ASP A 112 3.31 -34.74 -14.45
C ASP A 112 1.86 -34.22 -14.51
N PHE A 113 1.32 -33.73 -13.39
CA PHE A 113 0.02 -33.09 -13.34
C PHE A 113 -0.06 -31.82 -14.19
N LEU A 114 0.93 -30.93 -14.10
CA LEU A 114 0.94 -29.68 -14.87
C LEU A 114 0.99 -29.94 -16.38
N ILE A 115 1.75 -30.94 -16.83
CA ILE A 115 1.75 -31.39 -18.24
C ILE A 115 0.37 -31.92 -18.64
N GLU A 116 -0.25 -32.76 -17.80
CA GLU A 116 -1.57 -33.31 -18.08
C GLU A 116 -2.61 -32.19 -18.24
N GLN A 117 -2.63 -31.21 -17.34
CA GLN A 117 -3.53 -30.06 -17.43
C GLN A 117 -3.25 -29.21 -18.68
N HIS A 118 -1.98 -28.98 -19.00
CA HIS A 118 -1.61 -28.27 -20.23
C HIS A 118 -2.11 -29.00 -21.49
N SER A 119 -1.99 -30.33 -21.55
CA SER A 119 -2.50 -31.13 -22.69
C SER A 119 -4.02 -31.05 -22.87
N LYS A 120 -4.75 -30.77 -21.79
CA LYS A 120 -6.21 -30.54 -21.79
C LYS A 120 -6.59 -29.11 -22.14
N GLY A 121 -5.61 -28.24 -22.42
CA GLY A 121 -5.82 -26.81 -22.66
C GLY A 121 -6.10 -26.00 -21.39
N SER A 122 -5.92 -26.60 -20.21
CA SER A 122 -6.08 -25.92 -18.92
C SER A 122 -4.85 -25.10 -18.56
N HIS A 123 -5.03 -24.09 -17.72
CA HIS A 123 -3.97 -23.22 -17.22
C HIS A 123 -3.88 -23.32 -15.71
N CYS A 124 -2.73 -23.75 -15.21
CA CYS A 124 -2.48 -23.89 -13.79
C CYS A 124 -1.97 -22.57 -13.19
N ILE A 125 -2.65 -22.10 -12.15
CA ILE A 125 -2.30 -20.87 -11.45
C ILE A 125 -2.09 -21.19 -9.97
N LEU A 126 -0.95 -20.80 -9.44
CA LEU A 126 -0.62 -20.86 -8.02
C LEU A 126 -0.70 -19.45 -7.42
N ILE A 127 -1.58 -19.26 -6.44
CA ILE A 127 -1.65 -18.03 -5.64
C ILE A 127 -0.98 -18.30 -4.30
N ILE A 128 0.02 -17.49 -3.96
CA ILE A 128 0.64 -17.50 -2.63
C ILE A 128 0.26 -16.19 -1.93
N ASP A 129 -0.66 -16.26 -0.96
CA ASP A 129 -1.05 -15.13 -0.13
C ASP A 129 -0.13 -14.99 1.09
N GLU A 130 -0.06 -13.78 1.66
CA GLU A 130 0.87 -13.44 2.74
C GLU A 130 2.36 -13.77 2.42
N ALA A 131 2.74 -13.66 1.15
CA ALA A 131 4.06 -14.02 0.63
C ALA A 131 5.23 -13.24 1.26
N GLN A 132 4.98 -12.15 2.00
CA GLN A 132 6.02 -11.46 2.76
C GLN A 132 6.63 -12.31 3.89
N ASN A 133 5.99 -13.41 4.32
CA ASN A 133 6.61 -14.30 5.31
C ASN A 133 7.51 -15.38 4.68
N LEU A 134 7.61 -15.45 3.36
CA LEU A 134 8.53 -16.35 2.68
C LEU A 134 9.96 -15.86 2.89
N THR A 135 10.88 -16.79 3.18
CA THR A 135 12.30 -16.46 3.24
C THR A 135 12.88 -16.28 1.83
N PRO A 136 14.03 -15.58 1.68
CA PRO A 136 14.71 -15.48 0.39
C PRO A 136 15.03 -16.84 -0.24
N GLU A 137 15.43 -17.83 0.56
CA GLU A 137 15.71 -19.18 0.10
C GLU A 137 14.46 -19.84 -0.51
N LEU A 138 13.32 -19.71 0.18
CA LEU A 138 12.06 -20.27 -0.30
C LEU A 138 11.56 -19.57 -1.56
N LEU A 139 11.77 -18.25 -1.68
CA LEU A 139 11.50 -17.50 -2.92
C LEU A 139 12.37 -18.00 -4.08
N GLU A 140 13.64 -18.31 -3.85
CA GLU A 140 14.50 -18.91 -4.89
C GLU A 140 14.01 -20.30 -5.29
N GLU A 141 13.56 -21.13 -4.35
CA GLU A 141 13.00 -22.44 -4.69
C GLU A 141 11.67 -22.30 -5.47
N ILE A 142 10.81 -21.33 -5.12
CA ILE A 142 9.61 -20.98 -5.90
C ILE A 142 10.00 -20.48 -7.31
N ARG A 143 11.11 -19.74 -7.44
CA ARG A 143 11.65 -19.35 -8.76
C ARG A 143 11.94 -20.57 -9.61
N MET A 144 12.51 -21.62 -9.01
CA MET A 144 12.84 -22.86 -9.71
C MET A 144 11.58 -23.59 -10.17
N LEU A 145 10.46 -23.54 -9.43
CA LEU A 145 9.17 -24.08 -9.88
C LEU A 145 8.62 -23.37 -11.12
N SER A 146 8.90 -22.08 -11.32
CA SER A 146 8.50 -21.37 -12.55
C SER A 146 9.28 -21.79 -13.81
N ASN A 147 10.35 -22.58 -13.65
CA ASN A 147 11.05 -23.21 -14.78
C ASN A 147 10.28 -24.41 -15.35
N LEU A 148 9.16 -24.81 -14.74
CA LEU A 148 8.32 -25.86 -15.31
C LEU A 148 7.65 -25.28 -16.58
N GLU A 149 8.25 -25.58 -17.72
CA GLU A 149 7.84 -25.13 -19.04
C GLU A 149 8.02 -26.25 -20.07
N THR A 150 7.23 -26.19 -21.14
CA THR A 150 7.52 -26.90 -22.39
C THR A 150 8.35 -26.00 -23.29
N ASP A 151 8.84 -26.52 -24.42
CA ASP A 151 9.60 -25.73 -25.40
C ASP A 151 8.85 -24.45 -25.85
N ASP A 152 7.51 -24.48 -25.80
CA ASP A 152 6.65 -23.43 -26.33
C ASP A 152 5.80 -22.71 -25.27
N SER A 153 5.79 -23.15 -24.00
CA SER A 153 4.85 -22.59 -23.00
C SER A 153 5.23 -22.80 -21.53
N LYS A 154 4.88 -21.83 -20.69
CA LYS A 154 4.90 -21.98 -19.22
C LYS A 154 3.78 -22.90 -18.75
N LEU A 155 4.10 -23.87 -17.89
CA LEU A 155 3.14 -24.81 -17.32
C LEU A 155 2.47 -24.29 -16.05
N LEU A 156 3.14 -23.41 -15.31
CA LEU A 156 2.66 -22.85 -14.05
C LEU A 156 2.83 -21.33 -14.03
N GLN A 157 1.74 -20.62 -13.76
CA GLN A 157 1.76 -19.20 -13.46
C GLN A 157 1.66 -18.98 -11.95
N ILE A 158 2.45 -18.05 -11.41
CA ILE A 158 2.51 -17.80 -9.97
C ILE A 158 2.12 -16.35 -9.65
N ILE A 159 1.11 -16.18 -8.80
CA ILE A 159 0.67 -14.89 -8.27
C ILE A 159 1.11 -14.77 -6.82
N LEU A 160 2.10 -13.90 -6.56
CA LEU A 160 2.55 -13.55 -5.22
C LEU A 160 1.70 -12.39 -4.68
N VAL A 161 1.04 -12.61 -3.54
CA VAL A 161 0.21 -11.61 -2.88
C VAL A 161 0.79 -11.36 -1.49
N GLY A 162 1.04 -10.08 -1.16
CA GLY A 162 1.65 -9.78 0.12
C GLY A 162 1.65 -8.30 0.52
N GLN A 163 2.33 -8.02 1.61
CA GLN A 163 2.51 -6.67 2.16
C GLN A 163 3.70 -5.94 1.50
N PRO A 164 3.88 -4.62 1.69
CA PRO A 164 5.00 -3.88 1.10
C PRO A 164 6.39 -4.44 1.45
N GLU A 165 6.51 -5.15 2.58
CA GLU A 165 7.68 -5.91 3.02
C GLU A 165 8.19 -6.86 1.94
N LEU A 166 7.28 -7.54 1.23
CA LEU A 166 7.65 -8.46 0.15
C LEU A 166 8.45 -7.76 -0.95
N LYS A 167 8.10 -6.51 -1.29
CA LYS A 167 8.88 -5.73 -2.26
C LYS A 167 10.28 -5.42 -1.76
N LYS A 168 10.45 -5.21 -0.45
CA LYS A 168 11.77 -4.99 0.16
C LYS A 168 12.61 -6.26 0.06
N THR A 169 12.04 -7.41 0.41
CA THR A 169 12.68 -8.73 0.27
C THR A 169 13.08 -8.98 -1.19
N LEU A 170 12.15 -8.85 -2.14
CA LEU A 170 12.43 -9.02 -3.58
C LEU A 170 13.43 -7.99 -4.16
N SER A 171 13.74 -6.92 -3.44
CA SER A 171 14.75 -5.94 -3.85
C SER A 171 16.16 -6.28 -3.37
N MET A 172 16.31 -7.31 -2.53
CA MET A 172 17.61 -7.80 -2.08
C MET A 172 18.46 -8.26 -3.27
N PRO A 173 19.79 -8.05 -3.24
CA PRO A 173 20.68 -8.41 -4.35
C PRO A 173 20.62 -9.88 -4.76
N GLU A 174 20.47 -10.79 -3.79
CA GLU A 174 20.38 -12.24 -4.02
C GLU A 174 19.13 -12.65 -4.82
N LEU A 175 18.01 -11.92 -4.66
CA LEU A 175 16.76 -12.15 -5.38
C LEU A 175 16.66 -11.39 -6.71
N ARG A 176 17.78 -10.83 -7.20
CA ARG A 176 17.80 -10.08 -8.47
C ARG A 176 17.27 -10.90 -9.64
N GLN A 177 17.60 -12.19 -9.70
CA GLN A 177 17.14 -13.09 -10.77
C GLN A 177 15.63 -13.36 -10.65
N PHE A 178 15.12 -13.56 -9.44
CA PHE A 178 13.69 -13.67 -9.19
C PHE A 178 12.95 -12.42 -9.69
N ARG A 179 13.42 -11.24 -9.28
CA ARG A 179 12.76 -9.96 -9.60
C ARG A 179 12.66 -9.72 -11.11
N GLN A 180 13.65 -10.14 -11.89
CA GLN A 180 13.64 -10.01 -13.35
C GLN A 180 12.56 -10.89 -14.03
N ARG A 181 12.07 -11.92 -13.35
CA ARG A 181 11.00 -12.80 -13.87
C ARG A 181 9.60 -12.31 -13.54
N ILE A 182 9.47 -11.28 -12.70
CA ILE A 182 8.18 -10.65 -12.38
C ILE A 182 7.75 -9.79 -13.57
N SER A 183 6.88 -10.35 -14.42
CA SER A 183 6.40 -9.66 -15.63
C SER A 183 5.37 -8.58 -15.29
N VAL A 184 4.56 -8.81 -14.25
CA VAL A 184 3.52 -7.86 -13.82
C VAL A 184 3.68 -7.56 -12.34
N SER A 185 3.72 -6.27 -12.00
CA SER A 185 3.80 -5.81 -10.61
C SER A 185 2.77 -4.73 -10.33
N CYS A 186 1.90 -4.99 -9.37
CA CYS A 186 0.83 -4.11 -8.94
C CYS A 186 0.98 -3.74 -7.46
N HIS A 187 0.61 -2.51 -7.13
CA HIS A 187 0.56 -2.04 -5.75
C HIS A 187 -0.77 -1.35 -5.47
N LEU A 188 -1.49 -1.83 -4.46
CA LEU A 188 -2.69 -1.21 -3.96
C LEU A 188 -2.32 -0.12 -2.96
N TYR A 189 -2.41 1.11 -3.44
CA TYR A 189 -2.28 2.28 -2.59
C TYR A 189 -3.58 2.50 -1.80
N PRO A 190 -3.48 2.99 -0.55
CA PRO A 190 -4.64 3.47 0.20
C PRO A 190 -5.44 4.51 -0.60
N PHE A 191 -6.72 4.63 -0.30
CA PHE A 191 -7.59 5.60 -0.93
C PHE A 191 -7.11 7.02 -0.68
N LYS A 192 -7.22 7.89 -1.68
CA LYS A 192 -7.13 9.32 -1.46
C LYS A 192 -8.36 9.80 -0.67
N ARG A 193 -8.30 11.02 -0.12
CA ARG A 193 -9.43 11.63 0.59
C ARG A 193 -10.75 11.52 -0.18
N HIS A 194 -10.77 11.93 -1.45
CA HIS A 194 -12.00 11.88 -2.24
C HIS A 194 -12.51 10.45 -2.45
N GLU A 195 -11.60 9.51 -2.75
CA GLU A 195 -11.92 8.09 -2.91
C GLU A 195 -12.45 7.47 -1.60
N THR A 196 -12.01 7.97 -0.43
CA THR A 196 -12.52 7.53 0.87
C THR A 196 -13.99 7.89 1.04
N GLY A 197 -14.38 9.13 0.68
CA GLY A 197 -15.79 9.53 0.69
C GLY A 197 -16.63 8.73 -0.30
N GLU A 198 -16.15 8.60 -1.54
CA GLU A 198 -16.81 7.79 -2.58
C GLU A 198 -16.99 6.33 -2.13
N TYR A 199 -15.98 5.76 -1.48
CA TYR A 199 -16.02 4.41 -0.91
C TYR A 199 -17.11 4.25 0.15
N ILE A 200 -17.19 5.18 1.11
CA ILE A 200 -18.20 5.16 2.18
C ILE A 200 -19.60 5.19 1.58
N TYR A 201 -19.88 6.16 0.70
CA TYR A 201 -21.19 6.29 0.06
C TYR A 201 -21.52 5.11 -0.85
N HIS A 202 -20.54 4.55 -1.55
CA HIS A 202 -20.73 3.34 -2.35
C HIS A 202 -21.17 2.16 -1.48
N ARG A 203 -20.53 1.94 -0.33
CA ARG A 203 -20.90 0.87 0.60
C ARG A 203 -22.34 1.05 1.13
N LEU A 204 -22.72 2.28 1.48
CA LEU A 204 -24.09 2.62 1.90
C LEU A 204 -25.13 2.38 0.80
N GLU A 205 -24.80 2.76 -0.43
CA GLU A 205 -25.64 2.55 -1.61
C GLU A 205 -25.87 1.06 -1.89
N VAL A 206 -24.80 0.25 -1.87
CA VAL A 206 -24.89 -1.22 -2.03
C VAL A 206 -25.71 -1.86 -0.89
N ALA A 207 -25.62 -1.33 0.33
CA ALA A 207 -26.43 -1.77 1.46
C ALA A 207 -27.90 -1.34 1.36
N GLY A 208 -28.26 -0.49 0.40
CA GLY A 208 -29.64 -0.17 0.03
C GLY A 208 -30.06 1.28 0.31
N ASN A 209 -29.25 2.08 1.00
CA ASN A 209 -29.56 3.49 1.26
C ASN A 209 -28.29 4.34 1.33
N LYS A 210 -28.01 5.08 0.27
CA LYS A 210 -26.86 6.00 0.16
C LYS A 210 -26.91 7.16 1.15
N GLU A 211 -28.12 7.59 1.50
CA GLU A 211 -28.40 8.73 2.39
C GLU A 211 -28.69 8.30 3.82
N ALA A 212 -28.38 7.04 4.16
CA ALA A 212 -28.57 6.47 5.50
C ALA A 212 -28.03 7.39 6.60
N ILE A 213 -26.86 7.99 6.40
CA ILE A 213 -26.25 8.91 7.36
C ILE A 213 -25.67 10.12 6.64
N LYS A 214 -25.96 11.32 7.15
CA LYS A 214 -25.43 12.58 6.60
C LYS A 214 -24.14 12.96 7.31
N PHE A 215 -23.02 12.83 6.59
CA PHE A 215 -21.73 13.32 7.07
C PHE A 215 -21.68 14.85 6.99
N LYS A 216 -21.56 15.52 8.14
CA LYS A 216 -21.44 16.98 8.26
C LYS A 216 -19.99 17.40 8.47
N GLY A 217 -19.73 18.69 8.25
CA GLY A 217 -18.45 19.32 8.54
C GLY A 217 -17.27 18.60 7.90
N HIS A 218 -16.31 18.20 8.72
CA HIS A 218 -15.08 17.53 8.30
C HIS A 218 -15.06 16.04 8.64
N ALA A 219 -16.21 15.41 8.96
CA ALA A 219 -16.28 14.01 9.38
C ALA A 219 -15.52 13.05 8.43
N VAL A 220 -15.73 13.16 7.11
CA VAL A 220 -15.04 12.31 6.12
C VAL A 220 -13.53 12.61 6.06
N ASP A 221 -13.12 13.85 6.30
CA ASP A 221 -11.70 14.23 6.35
C ASP A 221 -11.01 13.56 7.55
N VAL A 222 -11.69 13.57 8.71
CA VAL A 222 -11.22 12.94 9.94
C VAL A 222 -11.17 11.42 9.78
N ILE A 223 -12.21 10.80 9.22
CA ILE A 223 -12.21 9.35 8.89
C ILE A 223 -11.03 9.01 7.98
N HIS A 224 -10.81 9.80 6.92
CA HIS A 224 -9.68 9.58 6.01
C HIS A 224 -8.34 9.72 6.72
N HIS A 225 -8.18 10.72 7.57
CA HIS A 225 -6.95 10.96 8.32
C HIS A 225 -6.58 9.77 9.22
N TYR A 226 -7.52 9.30 10.04
CA TYR A 226 -7.28 8.20 10.99
C TYR A 226 -7.22 6.82 10.32
N SER A 227 -8.01 6.60 9.28
CA SER A 227 -7.91 5.36 8.48
C SER A 227 -6.70 5.34 7.55
N ARG A 228 -6.07 6.49 7.30
CA ARG A 228 -5.09 6.72 6.21
C ARG A 228 -5.59 6.25 4.84
N GLY A 229 -6.91 6.21 4.63
CA GLY A 229 -7.53 5.66 3.42
C GLY A 229 -7.46 4.13 3.29
N ILE A 230 -7.13 3.40 4.34
CA ILE A 230 -7.12 1.92 4.33
C ILE A 230 -8.58 1.43 4.47
N PRO A 231 -9.12 0.67 3.49
CA PRO A 231 -10.52 0.25 3.47
C PRO A 231 -10.99 -0.43 4.76
N ARG A 232 -10.18 -1.32 5.33
CA ARG A 232 -10.52 -2.01 6.59
C ARG A 232 -10.70 -1.04 7.76
N LEU A 233 -9.83 -0.04 7.89
CA LEU A 233 -9.95 0.97 8.96
C LEU A 233 -11.13 1.90 8.71
N VAL A 234 -11.38 2.29 7.45
CA VAL A 234 -12.59 3.05 7.10
C VAL A 234 -13.85 2.29 7.51
N ASN A 235 -13.92 0.99 7.22
CA ASN A 235 -15.05 0.16 7.62
C ASN A 235 -15.23 0.10 9.14
N ILE A 236 -14.16 -0.13 9.89
CA ILE A 236 -14.22 -0.16 11.36
C ILE A 236 -14.77 1.16 11.88
N ILE A 237 -14.15 2.29 11.52
CA ILE A 237 -14.58 3.62 12.00
C ILE A 237 -16.05 3.87 11.63
N CYS A 238 -16.45 3.58 10.39
CA CYS A 238 -17.82 3.83 9.96
C CYS A 238 -18.86 2.90 10.62
N ASP A 239 -18.52 1.64 10.91
CA ASP A 239 -19.44 0.72 11.59
C ASP A 239 -19.75 1.20 13.02
N PHE A 240 -18.71 1.60 13.76
CA PHE A 240 -18.85 2.18 15.10
C PHE A 240 -19.54 3.54 15.08
N LEU A 241 -19.25 4.38 14.07
CA LEU A 241 -19.92 5.65 13.88
C LEU A 241 -21.42 5.48 13.67
N MET A 242 -21.83 4.52 12.82
CA MET A 242 -23.25 4.21 12.62
C MET A 242 -23.90 3.66 13.88
N LEU A 243 -23.19 2.85 14.66
CA LEU A 243 -23.69 2.35 15.94
C LEU A 243 -23.92 3.48 16.95
N SER A 244 -22.98 4.43 17.07
CA SER A 244 -23.09 5.60 17.94
C SER A 244 -24.22 6.54 17.50
N ALA A 245 -24.30 6.86 16.21
CA ALA A 245 -25.39 7.67 15.67
C ALA A 245 -26.77 7.03 15.91
N PHE A 246 -26.87 5.70 15.79
CA PHE A 246 -28.07 4.95 16.15
C PHE A 246 -28.41 5.04 17.64
N ALA A 247 -27.42 4.91 18.52
CA ALA A 247 -27.62 5.01 19.97
C ALA A 247 -28.11 6.41 20.41
N GLU A 248 -27.71 7.45 19.68
CA GLU A 248 -28.16 8.83 19.88
C GLU A 248 -29.43 9.18 19.08
N GLU A 249 -30.00 8.23 18.33
CA GLU A 249 -31.15 8.40 17.43
C GLU A 249 -30.96 9.54 16.40
N LYS A 250 -29.73 9.71 15.91
CA LYS A 250 -29.36 10.73 14.91
C LYS A 250 -29.09 10.10 13.54
N ASN A 251 -29.47 10.83 12.49
CA ASN A 251 -29.16 10.50 11.09
C ASN A 251 -27.99 11.32 10.52
N GLU A 252 -27.15 11.85 11.39
CA GLU A 252 -26.02 12.70 11.04
C GLU A 252 -24.80 12.36 11.89
N ALA A 253 -23.63 12.50 11.27
CA ALA A 253 -22.34 12.33 11.93
C ALA A 253 -21.44 13.50 11.58
N ASP A 254 -20.86 14.13 12.60
CA ASP A 254 -19.89 15.22 12.47
C ASP A 254 -18.47 14.76 12.85
N GLU A 255 -17.50 15.66 12.76
CA GLU A 255 -16.12 15.37 13.16
C GLU A 255 -15.97 14.96 14.64
N HIS A 256 -16.79 15.50 15.54
CA HIS A 256 -16.68 15.24 16.99
C HIS A 256 -17.01 13.79 17.30
N MET A 257 -18.11 13.29 16.73
CA MET A 257 -18.49 11.89 16.87
C MET A 257 -17.41 10.94 16.33
N VAL A 258 -16.75 11.31 15.22
CA VAL A 258 -15.63 10.51 14.69
C VAL A 258 -14.44 10.50 15.64
N PHE A 259 -14.11 11.64 16.28
CA PHE A 259 -13.01 11.70 17.25
C PHE A 259 -13.27 10.82 18.47
N ASP A 260 -14.50 10.82 18.99
CA ASP A 260 -14.88 9.99 20.13
C ASP A 260 -14.72 8.50 19.78
N ILE A 261 -15.21 8.07 18.61
CA ILE A 261 -15.03 6.70 18.12
C ILE A 261 -13.55 6.32 17.97
N VAL A 262 -12.74 7.19 17.36
CA VAL A 262 -11.31 6.90 17.15
C VAL A 262 -10.57 6.76 18.48
N LYS A 263 -10.93 7.59 19.47
CA LYS A 263 -10.36 7.54 20.82
C LYS A 263 -10.76 6.24 21.52
N ASP A 264 -12.02 5.86 21.46
CA ASP A 264 -12.56 4.65 22.09
C ASP A 264 -12.00 3.37 21.48
N LEU A 265 -11.77 3.38 20.16
CA LEU A 265 -11.20 2.24 19.45
C LEU A 265 -9.69 2.07 19.67
N GLU A 266 -9.06 2.97 20.43
CA GLU A 266 -7.60 3.02 20.61
C GLU A 266 -6.88 2.77 19.28
N ILE A 267 -7.35 3.40 18.18
CA ILE A 267 -6.72 3.22 16.86
C ILE A 267 -5.35 3.87 16.95
N ASP A 268 -4.40 3.06 17.41
CA ASP A 268 -3.06 3.46 17.73
C ASP A 268 -2.38 3.77 16.39
N VAL A 269 -1.94 5.02 16.24
CA VAL A 269 -1.33 5.57 15.02
C VAL A 269 0.03 4.93 14.71
N GLN A 270 0.42 3.94 15.49
CA GLN A 270 1.62 3.15 15.35
C GLN A 270 1.46 2.20 14.18
N HIS A 271 1.89 2.62 12.99
CA HIS A 271 2.72 1.84 12.07
C HIS A 271 3.33 2.81 11.02
N ARG A 272 4.66 2.96 11.13
CA ARG A 272 5.65 3.61 10.24
C ARG A 272 5.36 5.05 9.78
N GLY A 273 5.73 6.03 10.62
CA GLY A 273 6.03 7.40 10.18
C GLY A 273 5.69 8.50 11.18
N ILE A 274 4.84 8.21 12.16
CA ILE A 274 4.49 9.17 13.22
C ILE A 274 4.87 8.49 14.53
N LYS A 275 5.91 9.01 15.19
CA LYS A 275 6.25 8.63 16.55
C LYS A 275 5.13 9.16 17.45
N THR A 276 4.30 8.27 17.99
CA THR A 276 3.58 8.54 19.23
C THR A 276 4.65 8.61 20.32
N PHE A 277 4.73 9.73 21.02
CA PHE A 277 5.73 9.95 22.07
C PHE A 277 5.06 9.91 23.45
N PRO A 278 5.74 9.39 24.48
CA PRO A 278 5.21 9.26 25.83
C PRO A 278 5.06 10.61 26.56
N ASP A 279 4.28 10.56 27.64
CA ASP A 279 3.29 11.55 28.03
C ASP A 279 3.76 12.78 28.86
N ASN A 280 5.00 13.27 28.71
CA ASN A 280 5.55 14.22 29.71
C ASN A 280 6.07 15.59 29.23
N GLN A 281 5.71 16.10 28.05
CA GLN A 281 6.10 17.46 27.59
C GLN A 281 5.08 18.13 26.64
N GLN A 282 3.79 18.11 26.95
CA GLN A 282 2.76 18.70 26.08
C GLN A 282 2.71 20.24 26.19
N GLU A 283 2.83 20.96 25.08
CA GLU A 283 2.57 22.41 25.00
C GLU A 283 1.23 22.70 24.31
N ASN A 284 0.48 23.69 24.81
CA ASN A 284 -0.72 24.19 24.15
C ASN A 284 -0.34 25.04 22.92
N ILE A 285 -0.86 24.67 21.75
CA ILE A 285 -0.68 25.39 20.48
C ILE A 285 -2.03 25.74 19.87
N VAL A 286 -2.08 26.87 19.16
CA VAL A 286 -3.31 27.38 18.54
C VAL A 286 -3.11 27.45 17.04
N CYS A 287 -4.01 26.81 16.30
CA CYS A 287 -3.96 26.86 14.85
C CYS A 287 -4.13 28.29 14.34
N PRO A 288 -3.19 28.81 13.54
CA PRO A 288 -3.26 30.19 13.05
C PRO A 288 -4.37 30.39 12.01
N LYS A 289 -4.88 29.33 11.38
CA LYS A 289 -5.95 29.41 10.38
C LYS A 289 -7.35 29.31 10.98
N CYS A 290 -7.56 28.48 12.00
CA CYS A 290 -8.91 28.21 12.51
C CYS A 290 -9.08 28.43 14.02
N GLY A 291 -8.04 28.90 14.71
CA GLY A 291 -8.08 29.19 16.15
C GLY A 291 -8.17 27.95 17.05
N PHE A 292 -8.09 26.73 16.48
CA PHE A 292 -8.22 25.49 17.24
C PHE A 292 -7.05 25.30 18.20
N LYS A 293 -7.38 25.11 19.48
CA LYS A 293 -6.40 24.82 20.53
C LYS A 293 -6.17 23.32 20.58
N GLN A 294 -4.91 22.91 20.52
CA GLN A 294 -4.49 21.50 20.59
C GLN A 294 -3.21 21.39 21.38
N SER A 295 -2.97 20.25 22.02
CA SER A 295 -1.69 19.94 22.67
C SER A 295 -0.74 19.29 21.67
N ALA A 296 0.54 19.68 21.70
CA ALA A 296 1.59 19.06 20.89
C ALA A 296 2.94 19.07 21.62
N GLN A 297 3.74 18.02 21.43
CA GLN A 297 5.14 17.95 21.89
C GLN A 297 6.06 18.48 20.78
N LEU A 298 6.81 19.54 21.07
CA LEU A 298 7.71 20.19 20.11
C LEU A 298 9.17 19.92 20.50
N SER A 299 9.92 19.17 19.69
CA SER A 299 11.35 18.95 19.93
C SER A 299 12.17 20.22 19.66
N SER A 300 13.19 20.48 20.49
CA SER A 300 14.12 21.61 20.35
C SER A 300 14.87 21.53 19.01
N GLY A 301 14.39 22.26 18.00
CA GLY A 301 15.07 22.41 16.71
C GLY A 301 14.15 22.49 15.49
N GLN A 302 12.95 21.88 15.53
CA GLN A 302 11.93 22.01 14.49
C GLN A 302 10.54 21.83 15.10
N GLN A 303 9.86 22.96 15.33
CA GLN A 303 8.54 23.01 15.97
C GLN A 303 7.41 22.99 14.92
N ARG A 304 7.22 21.87 14.22
CA ARG A 304 6.13 21.70 13.24
C ARG A 304 4.95 20.97 13.86
N ALA A 305 3.73 21.45 13.59
CA ALA A 305 2.49 20.83 14.04
C ALA A 305 1.45 20.86 12.92
N VAL A 306 0.58 19.85 12.88
CA VAL A 306 -0.57 19.79 11.98
C VAL A 306 -1.81 20.15 12.78
N CYS A 307 -2.65 21.05 12.27
CA CYS A 307 -3.91 21.37 12.93
C CYS A 307 -4.90 20.21 12.83
N LEU A 308 -5.35 19.67 13.96
CA LEU A 308 -6.32 18.58 14.00
C LEU A 308 -7.71 18.99 13.50
N LYS A 309 -8.03 20.29 13.49
CA LYS A 309 -9.30 20.82 13.00
C LYS A 309 -9.31 21.15 11.50
N CYS A 310 -8.25 21.76 10.97
CA CYS A 310 -8.24 22.24 9.57
C CYS A 310 -7.08 21.71 8.72
N GLY A 311 -6.30 20.77 9.25
CA GLY A 311 -5.28 20.00 8.52
C GLY A 311 -4.04 20.77 8.07
N ILE A 312 -3.91 22.06 8.42
CA ILE A 312 -2.74 22.82 7.99
C ILE A 312 -1.49 22.42 8.77
N GLU A 313 -0.36 22.34 8.08
CA GLU A 313 0.94 22.38 8.72
C GLU A 313 1.27 23.82 9.11
N PHE A 314 1.66 24.02 10.36
CA PHE A 314 2.11 25.30 10.87
C PHE A 314 3.32 25.11 11.79
N ALA A 315 4.17 26.12 11.86
CA ALA A 315 5.31 26.13 12.75
C ALA A 315 5.05 27.09 13.91
N LYS A 316 5.45 26.69 15.11
CA LYS A 316 5.52 27.60 16.26
C LYS A 316 6.89 28.27 16.27
N PHE A 317 6.93 29.60 16.26
CA PHE A 317 8.14 30.40 16.46
C PHE A 317 7.89 31.26 17.71
N ASN A 318 8.46 30.86 18.86
CA ASN A 318 8.18 31.50 20.15
C ASN A 318 6.65 31.62 20.43
N ALA A 319 6.20 32.73 21.02
CA ALA A 319 4.80 32.94 21.43
C ALA A 319 3.80 33.14 20.26
N CYS A 320 4.21 32.95 19.00
CA CYS A 320 3.35 33.13 17.83
C CYS A 320 3.35 31.89 16.90
N CYS A 321 2.15 31.49 16.46
CA CYS A 321 1.96 30.45 15.46
C CYS A 321 1.73 31.12 14.10
N MET A 322 2.46 30.71 13.05
CA MET A 322 2.32 31.29 11.70
C MET A 322 1.95 30.22 10.65
N PRO A 323 1.09 30.54 9.67
CA PRO A 323 0.82 29.65 8.53
C PRO A 323 2.09 29.44 7.71
N TRP A 324 2.39 28.20 7.33
CA TRP A 324 3.49 27.93 6.41
C TRP A 324 3.04 28.29 4.98
N SER A 325 3.56 29.38 4.41
CA SER A 325 3.38 29.71 3.00
C SER A 325 4.43 28.97 2.18
N ASP A 326 4.01 28.01 1.38
CA ASP A 326 4.82 27.51 0.27
C ASP A 326 5.14 28.69 -0.64
N GLY A 327 6.43 28.90 -0.91
CA GLY A 327 6.86 29.86 -1.90
C GLY A 327 6.32 29.48 -3.28
N SER A 328 5.25 30.14 -3.71
CA SER A 328 5.11 30.73 -5.05
C SER A 328 3.73 31.37 -5.23
N ALA A 329 3.72 32.70 -5.27
CA ALA A 329 2.70 33.43 -6.02
C ALA A 329 3.05 33.30 -7.52
N ASN A 330 2.03 33.01 -8.33
CA ASN A 330 1.96 33.07 -9.80
C ASN A 330 2.94 32.19 -10.61
N VAL A 331 2.39 31.27 -11.43
CA VAL A 331 2.32 31.38 -12.90
C VAL A 331 1.61 30.14 -13.46
N LYS A 332 0.62 30.42 -14.33
CA LYS A 332 -0.08 29.62 -15.35
C LYS A 332 0.26 28.14 -15.49
N SER A 333 -0.79 27.33 -15.56
CA SER A 333 -0.83 26.01 -16.20
C SER A 333 -0.15 26.03 -17.58
N PRO A 334 0.65 25.00 -17.91
CA PRO A 334 0.76 24.55 -19.29
C PRO A 334 0.43 23.06 -19.42
N GLU A 335 -0.05 22.76 -20.62
CA GLU A 335 -0.55 21.49 -21.13
C GLU A 335 0.50 20.37 -21.07
N PHE A 336 0.03 19.14 -20.88
CA PHE A 336 0.81 17.92 -21.08
C PHE A 336 1.04 17.67 -22.57
N PRO A 337 2.28 17.27 -22.94
CA PRO A 337 2.45 16.23 -23.93
C PRO A 337 3.17 15.03 -23.30
N VAL A 338 2.52 13.88 -23.42
CA VAL A 338 3.12 12.56 -23.19
C VAL A 338 4.20 12.36 -24.26
N LYS A 339 5.44 12.10 -23.85
CA LYS A 339 6.44 11.35 -24.63
C LYS A 339 7.58 10.82 -23.74
N ASP A 340 7.72 9.52 -23.82
CA ASP A 340 8.94 8.71 -23.73
C ASP A 340 9.64 8.47 -22.38
N LEU A 341 9.79 7.15 -22.17
CA LEU A 341 10.63 6.44 -21.22
C LEU A 341 12.13 6.77 -21.40
N GLU A 342 12.90 6.24 -20.44
CA GLU A 342 14.36 6.10 -20.40
C GLU A 342 15.12 7.32 -19.82
N PHE A 343 16.18 7.26 -19.02
CA PHE A 343 17.31 6.33 -18.92
C PHE A 343 18.01 6.56 -17.53
N TYR A 344 18.48 5.48 -16.89
CA TYR A 344 19.63 5.39 -15.97
C TYR A 344 19.80 6.37 -14.78
N VAL A 345 19.77 5.85 -13.54
CA VAL A 345 20.60 6.37 -12.43
C VAL A 345 21.40 5.22 -11.81
N GLN A 346 22.62 5.04 -12.31
CA GLN A 346 23.68 4.28 -11.63
C GLN A 346 24.00 4.97 -10.30
N HIS A 347 23.75 4.28 -9.18
CA HIS A 347 24.24 4.71 -7.87
C HIS A 347 25.72 4.34 -7.77
N ARG A 348 26.62 5.32 -7.93
CA ARG A 348 28.02 5.18 -7.49
C ARG A 348 28.09 5.50 -6.00
N GLU A 349 28.62 4.57 -5.22
CA GLU A 349 28.98 4.75 -3.82
C GLU A 349 29.95 5.92 -3.66
N VAL A 350 29.65 6.86 -2.75
CA VAL A 350 30.55 7.96 -2.38
C VAL A 350 31.31 7.53 -1.13
N LYS A 351 32.62 7.32 -1.24
CA LYS A 351 33.53 7.10 -0.10
C LYS A 351 33.84 8.44 0.59
N PRO A 352 34.09 8.47 1.91
CA PRO A 352 34.49 9.68 2.62
C PRO A 352 35.92 10.11 2.22
N VAL A 353 36.16 11.42 2.11
CA VAL A 353 37.43 12.02 1.64
C VAL A 353 37.98 12.99 2.71
N PRO A 354 39.32 13.15 2.88
CA PRO A 354 39.94 13.92 3.97
C PRO A 354 39.60 15.43 4.01
N ASP A 355 39.77 16.06 5.18
CA ASP A 355 39.27 17.39 5.55
C ASP A 355 39.96 18.60 4.88
N ASP A 356 41.08 18.39 4.22
CA ASP A 356 42.03 19.42 3.79
C ASP A 356 41.75 20.03 2.39
N GLN A 357 40.63 19.68 1.74
CA GLN A 357 40.21 20.21 0.43
C GLN A 357 38.70 20.53 0.31
N GLN A 358 38.01 20.78 1.43
CA GLN A 358 36.56 20.98 1.45
C GLN A 358 36.15 22.45 1.30
N GLU A 359 35.24 22.76 0.37
CA GLU A 359 34.60 24.08 0.26
C GLU A 359 33.16 24.05 0.81
N ASN A 360 32.77 25.12 1.52
CA ASN A 360 31.40 25.32 1.98
C ASN A 360 30.50 25.77 0.82
N ILE A 361 29.47 24.98 0.52
CA ILE A 361 28.47 25.28 -0.51
C ILE A 361 27.05 25.26 0.06
N VAL A 362 26.18 26.11 -0.51
CA VAL A 362 24.78 26.24 -0.10
C VAL A 362 23.88 25.73 -1.21
N CYS A 363 22.99 24.79 -0.89
CA CYS A 363 22.02 24.30 -1.86
C CYS A 363 21.00 25.41 -2.22
N PRO A 364 20.84 25.78 -3.50
CA PRO A 364 19.90 26.84 -3.90
C PRO A 364 18.44 26.45 -3.70
N LYS A 365 18.13 25.14 -3.65
CA LYS A 365 16.77 24.64 -3.48
C LYS A 365 16.30 24.61 -2.01
N CYS A 366 17.18 24.26 -1.07
CA CYS A 366 16.77 24.02 0.32
C CYS A 366 17.61 24.76 1.38
N GLY A 367 18.58 25.58 0.96
CA GLY A 367 19.43 26.38 1.85
C GLY A 367 20.42 25.56 2.69
N PHE A 368 20.53 24.25 2.46
CA PHE A 368 21.42 23.37 3.23
C PHE A 368 22.88 23.69 2.94
N LYS A 369 23.65 23.99 3.99
CA LYS A 369 25.09 24.20 3.97
C LYS A 369 25.79 22.85 4.08
N GLN A 370 26.70 22.55 3.16
CA GLN A 370 27.47 21.32 3.17
C GLN A 370 28.89 21.59 2.68
N SER A 371 29.82 20.78 3.15
CA SER A 371 31.19 20.72 2.64
C SER A 371 31.26 19.78 1.43
N ALA A 372 31.89 20.20 0.34
CA ALA A 372 32.14 19.35 -0.82
C ALA A 372 33.51 19.59 -1.43
N GLN A 373 34.13 18.53 -1.96
CA GLN A 373 35.39 18.61 -2.69
C GLN A 373 35.08 18.63 -4.19
N LEU A 374 35.37 19.73 -4.86
CA LEU A 374 35.20 19.89 -6.31
C LEU A 374 36.56 19.60 -6.98
N SER A 375 36.64 18.59 -7.83
CA SER A 375 37.86 18.37 -8.64
C SER A 375 38.00 19.49 -9.67
N SER A 376 39.25 19.86 -9.99
CA SER A 376 39.57 20.89 -11.00
C SER A 376 38.95 20.52 -12.36
N GLY A 377 37.79 21.10 -12.67
CA GLY A 377 37.04 20.86 -13.91
C GLY A 377 35.61 20.34 -13.73
N GLN A 378 35.17 19.94 -12.53
CA GLN A 378 33.76 19.61 -12.27
C GLN A 378 33.11 20.65 -11.34
N GLN A 379 32.29 21.53 -11.91
CA GLN A 379 31.57 22.58 -11.17
C GLN A 379 30.25 22.08 -10.53
N ARG A 380 29.96 20.77 -10.47
CA ARG A 380 28.65 20.25 -10.05
C ARG A 380 28.72 19.52 -8.70
N ALA A 381 27.89 19.92 -7.75
CA ALA A 381 27.75 19.32 -6.43
C ALA A 381 26.35 18.72 -6.23
N VAL A 382 26.24 17.65 -5.44
CA VAL A 382 24.96 17.01 -5.08
C VAL A 382 24.59 17.40 -3.65
N CYS A 383 23.37 17.91 -3.45
CA CYS A 383 22.89 18.23 -2.10
C CYS A 383 22.61 16.95 -1.30
N LEU A 384 23.28 16.77 -0.16
CA LEU A 384 23.08 15.61 0.72
C LEU A 384 21.68 15.56 1.35
N LYS A 385 20.99 16.70 1.44
CA LYS A 385 19.65 16.79 2.05
C LYS A 385 18.51 16.53 1.07
N CYS A 386 18.63 16.95 -0.19
CA CYS A 386 17.53 16.87 -1.16
C CYS A 386 17.89 16.19 -2.49
N GLY A 387 19.13 15.72 -2.63
CA GLY A 387 19.61 14.95 -3.78
C GLY A 387 19.79 15.73 -5.07
N ILE A 388 19.56 17.06 -5.08
CA ILE A 388 19.69 17.85 -6.31
C ILE A 388 21.16 18.06 -6.69
N VAL A 389 21.47 17.92 -7.97
CA VAL A 389 22.78 18.29 -8.54
C VAL A 389 22.72 19.75 -8.98
N PHE A 390 23.65 20.59 -8.52
CA PHE A 390 23.71 22.01 -8.86
C PHE A 390 25.13 22.46 -9.16
N ALA A 391 25.28 23.42 -10.06
CA ALA A 391 26.58 23.99 -10.38
C ALA A 391 26.92 25.15 -9.44
N LYS A 392 28.19 25.24 -9.01
CA LYS A 392 28.73 26.43 -8.34
C LYS A 392 29.15 27.40 -9.45
N PHE A 393 28.40 28.49 -9.64
CA PHE A 393 28.76 29.59 -10.52
C PHE A 393 29.72 30.56 -9.81
#